data_AF-A0A3P7JHR0-F1
#
_entry.id   AF-A0A3P7JHR0-F1
#
_cell.length_a   1.000
_cell.length_b   1.000
_cell.length_c   1.000
_cell.angle_alpha   90.00
_cell.angle_beta   90.00
_cell.angle_gamma   90.00
#
_symmetry.space_group_name_H-M   'P 1'
#
loop_
_entity.id
_entity.type
_entity.pdbx_description
1 polymer ?
#
loop_
_entity_poly.entity_id
_entity_poly.type
_entity_poly.pdbx_seq_one_letter_code
_entity_poly.pdbx_strand_id
1 'polypeptide(L)'
;MNMYRMRYDKNLEKDAQKYADSCPTSASQLSTRSNYGENIEVIEDTSISCADAIVQALQSWWNQISVTPVNSKMKYTQVLEQSASAPTKFTQMAWGASYKVGCGVKRCSSGTVVVCRYYVSKDSDNS
;
A
#
# COMPACT_ATOMS: atom_id res chain seq x y z
N MET A 1 -18.85 -3.61 9.97
CA MET A 1 -17.63 -3.52 9.12
C MET A 1 -17.71 -4.65 8.11
N ASN A 2 -17.83 -4.33 6.82
CA ASN A 2 -17.73 -5.33 5.76
C ASN A 2 -16.34 -5.20 5.14
N MET A 3 -15.65 -6.33 4.97
CA MET A 3 -14.41 -6.40 4.21
C MET A 3 -14.76 -6.80 2.78
N TYR A 4 -14.64 -5.86 1.84
CA TYR A 4 -14.92 -6.16 0.44
C TYR A 4 -13.81 -7.01 -0.19
N ARG A 5 -14.18 -7.94 -1.07
CA ARG A 5 -13.22 -8.67 -1.89
C ARG A 5 -12.59 -7.69 -2.90
N MET A 6 -11.27 -7.53 -2.84
CA MET A 6 -10.52 -6.69 -3.78
C MET A 6 -10.64 -7.19 -5.23
N ARG A 7 -10.79 -6.24 -6.16
CA ARG A 7 -10.76 -6.46 -7.62
C ARG A 7 -9.56 -5.73 -8.22
N TYR A 8 -8.94 -6.34 -9.24
CA TYR A 8 -7.86 -5.68 -9.95
C TYR A 8 -8.40 -4.57 -10.87
N ASP A 9 -7.78 -3.39 -10.85
CA ASP A 9 -8.15 -2.25 -11.69
C ASP A 9 -6.95 -1.76 -12.52
N LYS A 10 -7.06 -1.82 -13.84
CA LYS A 10 -5.99 -1.46 -14.78
C LYS A 10 -5.69 0.03 -14.80
N ASN A 11 -6.62 0.90 -14.39
CA ASN A 11 -6.34 2.33 -14.30
C ASN A 11 -5.48 2.62 -13.08
N LEU A 12 -5.76 1.97 -11.95
CA LEU A 12 -4.89 2.03 -10.76
C LEU A 12 -3.49 1.48 -11.05
N GLU A 13 -3.38 0.38 -11.82
CA GLU A 13 -2.10 -0.16 -12.28
C GLU A 13 -1.30 0.88 -13.09
N LYS A 14 -1.90 1.48 -14.12
CA LYS A 14 -1.23 2.49 -14.95
C LYS A 14 -0.75 3.69 -14.14
N ASP A 15 -1.60 4.15 -13.23
CA ASP A 15 -1.30 5.28 -12.35
C ASP A 15 -0.18 4.95 -11.35
N ALA A 16 -0.20 3.75 -10.78
CA ALA A 16 0.87 3.25 -9.90
C ALA A 16 2.18 3.05 -10.67
N GLN A 17 2.12 2.50 -11.87
CA GLN A 17 3.28 2.32 -12.75
C GLN A 17 3.92 3.65 -13.12
N LYS A 18 3.11 4.66 -13.46
CA LYS A 18 3.61 6.01 -13.77
C LYS A 18 4.41 6.60 -12.60
N TYR A 19 4.01 6.33 -11.36
CA TYR A 19 4.77 6.76 -10.19
C TYR A 19 6.01 5.88 -9.97
N ALA A 20 5.90 4.55 -10.10
CA ALA A 20 7.04 3.65 -10.00
C ALA A 20 8.15 3.99 -11.02
N ASP A 21 7.76 4.41 -12.23
CA ASP A 21 8.68 4.78 -13.32
C ASP A 21 9.61 5.95 -12.95
N SER A 22 9.24 6.80 -11.99
CA SER A 22 10.11 7.87 -11.48
C SER A 22 11.07 7.41 -10.37
N CYS A 23 11.12 6.11 -10.07
CA CYS A 23 11.96 5.52 -9.02
C CYS A 23 11.84 6.20 -7.64
N PRO A 24 10.63 6.39 -7.11
CA PRO A 24 10.43 7.03 -5.82
C PRO A 24 10.97 6.17 -4.67
N THR A 25 11.41 6.83 -3.60
CA THR A 25 11.82 6.19 -2.34
C THR A 25 10.76 6.32 -1.23
N SER A 26 9.67 7.04 -1.50
CA SER A 26 8.58 7.29 -0.56
C SER A 26 7.23 7.41 -1.27
N ALA A 27 6.14 7.33 -0.50
CA ALA A 27 4.79 7.45 -1.05
C ALA A 27 4.54 8.84 -1.64
N SER A 28 3.71 8.92 -2.67
CA SER A 28 3.34 10.17 -3.31
C SER A 28 2.57 11.07 -2.34
N GLN A 29 2.71 12.38 -2.52
CA GLN A 29 1.98 13.38 -1.74
C GLN A 29 0.47 13.13 -1.82
N LEU A 30 -0.25 13.23 -0.70
CA LEU A 30 -1.70 13.00 -0.66
C LEU A 30 -2.48 13.92 -1.62
N SER A 31 -2.00 15.15 -1.82
CA SER A 31 -2.58 16.13 -2.76
C SER A 31 -2.57 15.65 -4.21
N THR A 32 -1.63 14.77 -4.59
CA THR A 32 -1.52 14.22 -5.95
C THR A 32 -2.33 12.94 -6.16
N ARG A 33 -3.00 12.44 -5.10
CA ARG A 33 -3.76 11.17 -5.11
C ARG A 33 -5.06 11.23 -4.31
N SER A 34 -5.86 12.28 -4.50
CA SER A 34 -7.00 12.69 -3.66
C SER A 34 -8.10 11.64 -3.40
N ASN A 35 -8.08 10.47 -4.05
CA ASN A 35 -9.03 9.37 -3.83
C ASN A 35 -8.36 7.99 -3.72
N TYR A 36 -7.02 7.93 -3.61
CA TYR A 36 -6.28 6.67 -3.63
C TYR A 36 -5.39 6.50 -2.39
N GLY A 37 -5.55 5.35 -1.74
CA GLY A 37 -4.54 4.79 -0.87
C GLY A 37 -3.29 4.40 -1.66
N GLU A 38 -2.12 4.38 -1.03
CA GLU A 38 -0.88 3.98 -1.70
C GLU A 38 0.06 3.30 -0.70
N ASN A 39 0.57 2.13 -1.09
CA ASN A 39 1.72 1.52 -0.46
C ASN A 39 2.90 1.51 -1.44
N ILE A 40 4.10 1.73 -0.91
CA ILE A 40 5.36 1.64 -1.65
C ILE A 40 6.31 0.69 -0.94
N GLU A 41 7.11 -0.05 -1.70
CA GLU A 41 8.26 -0.81 -1.21
C GLU A 41 9.45 -0.63 -2.13
N VAL A 42 10.66 -0.57 -1.55
CA VAL A 42 11.92 -0.61 -2.31
C VAL A 42 12.65 -1.88 -1.91
N ILE A 43 12.80 -2.80 -2.85
CA ILE A 43 13.51 -4.06 -2.66
C ILE A 43 14.93 -3.87 -3.17
N GLU A 44 15.94 -4.12 -2.32
CA GLU A 44 17.36 -4.00 -2.67
C GLU A 44 17.85 -5.18 -3.57
N ASP A 45 17.07 -5.51 -4.60
CA ASP A 45 17.36 -6.51 -5.62
C ASP A 45 16.84 -5.99 -6.96
N THR A 46 17.72 -5.90 -7.97
CA THR A 46 17.38 -5.45 -9.33
C THR A 46 17.09 -6.61 -10.27
N SER A 47 17.33 -7.85 -9.85
CA SER A 47 17.15 -9.07 -10.62
C SER A 47 15.82 -9.78 -10.34
N ILE A 48 15.22 -9.53 -9.17
CA ILE A 48 13.92 -10.09 -8.75
C ILE A 48 12.86 -9.96 -9.84
N SER A 49 12.03 -11.00 -10.02
CA SER A 49 10.94 -10.97 -11.00
C SER A 49 9.85 -9.98 -10.55
N CYS A 50 9.07 -9.42 -11.49
CA CYS A 50 7.99 -8.50 -11.11
C CYS A 50 6.95 -9.17 -10.20
N ALA A 51 6.67 -10.45 -10.43
CA ALA A 51 5.71 -11.22 -9.62
C ALA A 51 6.23 -11.41 -8.19
N ASP A 52 7.48 -11.83 -8.04
CA ASP A 52 8.09 -12.06 -6.73
C ASP A 52 8.25 -10.74 -5.95
N ALA A 53 8.60 -9.65 -6.64
CA ALA A 53 8.66 -8.32 -6.03
C ALA A 53 7.31 -7.89 -5.44
N ILE A 54 6.21 -8.12 -6.16
CA ILE A 54 4.86 -7.84 -5.66
C ILE A 54 4.54 -8.72 -4.44
N VAL A 55 4.82 -10.03 -4.50
CA VAL A 55 4.57 -10.96 -3.39
C VAL A 55 5.35 -10.54 -2.15
N GLN A 56 6.64 -10.21 -2.30
CA GLN A 56 7.49 -9.76 -1.20
C GLN A 56 7.00 -8.44 -0.60
N ALA A 57 6.61 -7.47 -1.44
CA ALA A 57 6.04 -6.21 -0.96
C ALA A 57 4.76 -6.42 -0.15
N LEU A 58 3.83 -7.24 -0.65
CA LEU A 58 2.59 -7.58 0.05
C LEU A 58 2.85 -8.27 1.40
N GLN A 59 3.82 -9.18 1.46
CA GLN A 59 4.22 -9.84 2.70
C GLN A 59 4.85 -8.86 3.70
N SER A 60 5.74 -7.98 3.24
CA SER A 60 6.35 -6.91 4.04
C SER A 60 5.28 -6.03 4.69
N TRP A 61 4.30 -5.58 3.90
CA TRP A 61 3.22 -4.71 4.37
C TRP A 61 2.30 -5.43 5.35
N TRP A 62 1.94 -6.69 5.08
CA TRP A 62 1.11 -7.47 5.99
C TRP A 62 1.79 -7.71 7.33
N ASN A 63 3.08 -8.05 7.31
CA ASN A 63 3.86 -8.37 8.51
C ASN A 63 4.10 -7.17 9.43
N GLN A 64 3.77 -5.93 9.02
CA GLN A 64 3.74 -4.78 9.94
C GLN A 64 2.82 -5.02 11.15
N ILE A 65 1.78 -5.86 11.00
CA ILE A 65 0.91 -6.26 12.12
C ILE A 65 1.67 -7.04 13.22
N SER A 66 2.73 -7.75 12.85
CA SER A 66 3.49 -8.64 13.75
C SER A 66 4.63 -7.93 14.49
N VAL A 67 5.04 -6.75 14.01
CA VAL A 67 6.17 -5.99 14.60
C VAL A 67 5.72 -5.12 15.80
N THR A 68 4.40 -4.95 16.00
CA THR A 68 3.85 -4.27 17.17
C THR A 68 3.02 -5.28 17.96
N PRO A 69 3.16 -5.44 19.30
CA PRO A 69 2.23 -6.24 20.09
C PRO A 69 0.85 -5.56 20.09
N VAL A 70 0.07 -5.81 19.05
CA VAL A 70 -1.33 -5.42 18.97
C VAL A 70 -2.06 -6.26 20.02
N ASN A 71 -2.21 -5.73 21.23
CA ASN A 71 -3.08 -6.34 22.22
C ASN A 71 -4.47 -6.51 21.60
N SER A 72 -5.21 -7.51 22.09
CA SER A 72 -6.46 -8.10 21.61
C SER A 72 -7.66 -7.16 21.35
N LYS A 73 -7.43 -5.84 21.24
CA LYS A 73 -8.46 -4.83 20.99
C LYS A 73 -8.32 -4.05 19.68
N MET A 74 -7.27 -4.25 18.86
CA MET A 74 -7.18 -3.68 17.49
C MET A 74 -7.58 -2.18 17.43
N LYS A 75 -7.24 -1.37 18.45
CA LYS A 75 -7.57 0.06 18.46
C LYS A 75 -6.42 0.83 17.82
N TYR A 76 -6.69 1.43 16.66
CA TYR A 76 -5.85 2.48 16.07
C TYR A 76 -5.79 3.65 17.07
N THR A 77 -4.67 3.81 17.77
CA THR A 77 -4.46 4.92 18.71
C THR A 77 -3.67 6.03 18.04
N GLN A 78 -3.94 7.28 18.43
CA GLN A 78 -3.28 8.49 17.95
C GLN A 78 -1.74 8.47 18.12
N VAL A 79 -1.21 7.57 18.96
CA VAL A 79 0.22 7.30 19.15
C VAL A 79 0.85 6.57 17.94
N LEU A 80 0.05 5.82 17.18
CA LEU A 80 0.50 5.15 15.95
C LEU A 80 0.65 6.14 14.79
N GLU A 81 -0.03 7.29 14.77
CA GLU A 81 0.11 8.29 13.69
C GLU A 81 1.49 8.96 13.65
N GLN A 82 2.22 8.96 14.78
CA GLN A 82 3.47 9.69 14.96
C GLN A 82 4.73 8.81 14.90
N SER A 83 4.59 7.50 14.71
CA SER A 83 5.72 6.56 14.72
C SER A 83 6.13 6.17 13.30
N ALA A 84 7.42 6.15 13.00
CA ALA A 84 7.95 5.60 11.73
C ALA A 84 7.59 4.11 11.53
N SER A 85 7.20 3.44 12.61
CA SER A 85 6.77 2.04 12.68
C SER A 85 5.25 1.86 12.63
N ALA A 86 4.49 2.93 12.36
CA ALA A 86 3.05 2.86 12.22
C ALA A 86 2.70 1.81 11.15
N PRO A 87 1.77 0.88 11.42
CA PRO A 87 1.38 -0.15 10.46
C PRO A 87 0.47 0.43 9.36
N THR A 88 0.82 1.60 8.80
CA THR A 88 0.02 2.34 7.81
C THR A 88 -0.13 1.58 6.51
N LYS A 89 0.87 0.78 6.13
CA LYS A 89 0.78 -0.07 4.94
C LYS A 89 -0.16 -1.26 5.20
N PHE A 90 -0.11 -1.85 6.40
CA PHE A 90 -1.08 -2.87 6.82
C PHE A 90 -2.51 -2.33 6.90
N THR A 91 -2.73 -1.17 7.55
CA THR A 91 -4.08 -0.59 7.66
C THR A 91 -4.66 -0.26 6.30
N GLN A 92 -3.83 0.13 5.33
CA GLN A 92 -4.26 0.35 3.95
C GLN A 92 -4.71 -0.94 3.25
N MET A 93 -4.02 -2.07 3.50
CA MET A 93 -4.41 -3.40 2.97
C MET A 93 -5.68 -3.93 3.65
N ALA A 94 -5.81 -3.72 4.95
CA ALA A 94 -6.92 -4.17 5.78
C ALA A 94 -8.11 -3.19 5.80
N TRP A 95 -8.05 -2.10 5.03
CA TRP A 95 -9.10 -1.09 5.02
C TRP A 95 -10.36 -1.66 4.37
N GLY A 96 -11.38 -1.97 5.19
CA GLY A 96 -12.57 -2.72 4.74
C GLY A 96 -13.34 -2.09 3.58
N ALA A 97 -13.24 -0.77 3.40
CA ALA A 97 -13.87 -0.04 2.30
C ALA A 97 -13.02 -0.03 1.00
N SER A 98 -11.78 -0.49 1.02
CA SER A 98 -10.97 -0.67 -0.19
C SER A 98 -11.46 -1.89 -0.96
N TYR A 99 -11.82 -1.70 -2.23
CA TYR A 99 -12.34 -2.80 -3.06
C TYR A 99 -11.66 -2.91 -4.42
N LYS A 100 -10.74 -1.99 -4.77
CA LYS A 100 -9.90 -2.10 -5.96
C LYS A 100 -8.44 -1.87 -5.64
N VAL A 101 -7.58 -2.59 -6.37
CA VAL A 101 -6.12 -2.46 -6.29
C VAL A 101 -5.51 -2.52 -7.68
N GLY A 102 -4.42 -1.79 -7.90
CA GLY A 102 -3.54 -1.92 -9.06
C GLY A 102 -2.11 -1.55 -8.67
N CYS A 103 -1.13 -2.28 -9.21
CA CYS A 103 0.26 -2.14 -8.79
C CYS A 103 1.20 -1.94 -9.98
N GLY A 104 2.21 -1.10 -9.81
CA GLY A 104 3.30 -0.88 -10.74
C GLY A 104 4.63 -1.34 -10.17
N VAL A 105 5.53 -1.81 -11.02
CA VAL A 105 6.88 -2.26 -10.65
C VAL A 105 7.91 -1.63 -11.58
N LYS A 106 8.97 -1.08 -11.00
CA LYS A 106 10.09 -0.53 -11.77
C LYS A 106 11.42 -1.00 -11.19
N ARG A 107 12.29 -1.51 -12.07
CA ARG A 107 13.71 -1.68 -11.75
C ARG A 107 14.41 -0.32 -11.84
N CYS A 108 15.03 0.07 -10.75
CA CYS A 108 15.77 1.31 -10.56
C CYS A 108 17.24 0.99 -10.21
N SER A 109 18.13 1.98 -10.26
CA SER A 109 19.54 1.78 -9.91
C SER A 109 19.75 1.34 -8.46
N SER A 110 18.86 1.76 -7.56
CA SER A 110 18.89 1.46 -6.12
C SER A 110 18.13 0.19 -5.71
N GLY A 111 17.48 -0.51 -6.65
CA GLY A 111 16.62 -1.65 -6.34
C GLY A 111 15.35 -1.70 -7.19
N THR A 112 14.44 -2.62 -6.87
CA THR A 112 13.12 -2.73 -7.49
C THR A 112 12.07 -2.03 -6.66
N VAL A 113 11.43 -1.01 -7.23
CA VAL A 113 10.35 -0.25 -6.61
C VAL A 113 9.01 -0.89 -6.94
N VAL A 114 8.19 -1.11 -5.93
CA VAL A 114 6.80 -1.59 -6.03
C VAL A 114 5.87 -0.53 -5.48
N VAL A 115 4.88 -0.12 -6.26
CA VAL A 115 3.82 0.82 -5.84
C VAL A 115 2.48 0.13 -6.04
N CYS A 116 1.63 0.09 -5.02
CA CYS A 116 0.24 -0.37 -5.15
C CYS A 116 -0.71 0.76 -4.73
N ARG A 117 -1.70 1.05 -5.58
CA ARG A 117 -2.76 2.02 -5.30
C ARG A 117 -4.08 1.31 -4.99
N TYR A 118 -4.80 1.86 -4.03
CA TYR A 118 -6.06 1.31 -3.52
C TYR A 118 -7.17 2.34 -3.72
N TYR A 119 -8.31 1.92 -4.27
CA TYR A 119 -9.50 2.76 -4.31
C TYR A 119 -10.48 2.31 -3.23
N VAL A 120 -10.88 3.28 -2.41
CA VAL A 120 -11.87 3.12 -1.35
C VAL A 120 -13.24 3.46 -1.92
N SER A 121 -14.26 2.61 -1.70
CA SER A 121 -15.64 3.03 -1.91
C SER A 121 -15.95 4.14 -0.91
N LYS A 122 -16.36 5.32 -1.39
CA LYS A 122 -16.91 6.37 -0.52
C LYS A 122 -18.27 5.92 0.04
N ASP A 123 -18.26 4.99 0.98
CA ASP A 123 -19.40 4.64 1.83
C ASP A 123 -19.09 5.03 3.29
N SER A 124 -18.57 6.24 3.49
CA SER A 124 -18.44 6.83 4.83
C SER A 124 -18.68 8.33 4.86
N ASP A 125 -19.43 8.86 3.89
CA ASP A 125 -20.25 10.04 4.12
C ASP A 125 -21.71 9.56 4.19
N ASN A 126 -22.35 9.79 5.34
CA ASN A 126 -23.75 9.55 5.69
C ASN A 126 -24.13 8.20 6.34
N SER A 127 -23.92 8.12 7.66
CA SER A 127 -24.92 7.61 8.62
C SER A 127 -24.74 8.33 9.95
#